data_AF-A0A528TIA2-F1
#
_entry.id   AF-A0A528TIA2-F1
#
_cell.length_a   1.000
_cell.length_b   1.000
_cell.length_c   1.000
_cell.angle_alpha   90.00
_cell.angle_beta   90.00
_cell.angle_gamma   90.00
#
_symmetry.space_group_name_H-M   'P 1'
#
loop_
_entity.id
_entity.type
_entity.pdbx_description
1 polymer ?
#
loop_
_entity_poly.entity_id
_entity_poly.type
_entity_poly.pdbx_seq_one_letter_code
_entity_poly.pdbx_strand_id
1 'polypeptide(L)'
;LMGGTNWTADGRAALQAFAEASDIPVVTAFRYQDQFDNHSPVFVGEAGVGMVPHVKNLIRDADVILAVNVRFGEMTTDGYTLLEVPVPRQKLIHVHGSDREIGKIYVPTIGISSPIP
;
A
#
# COMPACT_ATOMS: atom_id res chain seq x y z
N LEU A 1 0.52 2.70 0.01
CA LEU A 1 -0.33 1.52 0.30
C LEU A 1 0.23 0.77 1.50
N MET A 2 -0.59 0.49 2.50
CA MET A 2 -0.19 -0.35 3.64
C MET A 2 -1.21 -1.46 3.89
N GLY A 3 -0.78 -2.57 4.48
CA GLY A 3 -1.69 -3.66 4.87
C GLY A 3 -0.97 -4.72 5.67
N GLY A 4 -1.55 -5.92 5.73
CA GLY A 4 -0.89 -7.06 6.36
C GLY A 4 -0.88 -7.00 7.89
N THR A 5 -0.43 -8.09 8.50
CA THR A 5 -0.42 -8.27 9.95
C THR A 5 0.99 -8.07 10.52
N ASN A 6 1.13 -8.20 11.83
CA ASN A 6 2.39 -8.17 12.59
C ASN A 6 3.04 -6.79 12.74
N TRP A 7 2.27 -5.72 12.52
CA TRP A 7 2.70 -4.36 12.86
C TRP A 7 2.83 -4.20 14.37
N THR A 8 4.01 -3.78 14.85
CA THR A 8 4.14 -3.30 16.23
C THR A 8 3.55 -1.90 16.38
N ALA A 9 3.37 -1.47 17.63
CA ALA A 9 2.97 -0.09 17.91
C ALA A 9 4.00 0.91 17.36
N ASP A 10 5.29 0.64 17.55
CA ASP A 10 6.39 1.49 17.09
C ASP A 10 6.45 1.52 15.55
N GLY A 11 6.26 0.38 14.89
CA GLY A 11 6.21 0.29 13.43
C GLY A 11 5.07 1.11 12.82
N ARG A 12 3.86 1.04 13.40
CA ARG A 12 2.73 1.88 12.98
C ARG A 12 3.01 3.36 13.20
N ALA A 13 3.52 3.72 14.38
CA ALA A 13 3.81 5.12 14.71
C ALA A 13 4.88 5.70 13.79
N ALA A 14 5.92 4.94 13.46
CA ALA A 14 6.98 5.35 12.54
C ALA A 14 6.43 5.55 11.11
N LEU A 15 5.59 4.64 10.62
CA LEU A 15 4.96 4.78 9.30
C LEU A 15 4.05 6.02 9.24
N GLN A 16 3.23 6.24 10.28
CA GLN A 16 2.36 7.41 10.35
C GLN A 16 3.15 8.72 10.40
N ALA A 17 4.15 8.81 11.28
CA ALA A 17 5.00 10.00 11.37
C ALA A 17 5.74 10.29 10.06
N PHE A 18 6.24 9.26 9.38
CA PHE A 18 6.88 9.40 8.06
C PHE A 18 5.90 9.94 7.01
N ALA A 19 4.69 9.37 6.94
CA ALA A 19 3.68 9.78 5.97
C ALA A 19 3.21 11.22 6.21
N GLU A 20 2.92 11.58 7.47
CA GLU A 20 2.50 12.93 7.85
C GLU A 20 3.59 13.97 7.62
N ALA A 21 4.84 13.69 8.02
CA ALA A 21 5.96 14.62 7.82
C ALA A 21 6.31 14.84 6.34
N SER A 22 5.94 13.91 5.48
CA SER A 22 6.22 13.95 4.04
C SER A 22 5.01 14.33 3.20
N ASP A 23 3.85 14.57 3.82
CA ASP A 23 2.56 14.80 3.15
C ASP A 23 2.22 13.71 2.11
N ILE A 24 2.44 12.44 2.47
CA ILE A 24 2.21 11.28 1.58
C ILE A 24 0.85 10.66 1.89
N PRO A 25 -0.08 10.61 0.92
CA PRO A 25 -1.36 9.94 1.09
C PRO A 25 -1.23 8.45 1.45
N VAL A 26 -1.93 8.02 2.49
CA VAL A 26 -1.98 6.64 2.96
C VAL A 26 -3.33 6.01 2.64
N VAL A 27 -3.26 4.92 1.88
CA VAL A 27 -4.38 4.00 1.64
C VAL A 27 -4.06 2.66 2.30
N THR A 28 -5.00 2.15 3.10
CA THR A 28 -4.91 0.81 3.69
C THR A 28 -5.51 -0.25 2.76
N ALA A 29 -4.98 -1.46 2.75
CA ALA A 29 -5.60 -2.58 2.07
C ALA A 29 -6.85 -3.06 2.82
N PHE A 30 -7.66 -3.90 2.14
CA PHE A 30 -8.92 -4.39 2.70
C PHE A 30 -8.74 -5.02 4.10
N ARG A 31 -9.51 -4.56 5.10
CA ARG A 31 -9.49 -5.00 6.51
C ARG A 31 -8.25 -4.60 7.34
N TYR A 32 -7.52 -3.57 6.93
CA TYR A 32 -6.37 -3.05 7.69
C TYR A 32 -6.50 -1.57 8.08
N GLN A 33 -7.72 -1.03 8.08
CA GLN A 33 -8.00 0.37 8.46
C GLN A 33 -7.72 0.66 9.94
N ASP A 34 -7.72 -0.36 10.79
CA ASP A 34 -7.36 -0.27 12.21
C ASP A 34 -5.84 -0.11 12.42
N GLN A 35 -5.03 -0.33 11.39
CA GLN A 35 -3.57 -0.23 11.46
C GLN A 35 -3.04 1.18 11.15
N PHE A 36 -3.91 2.14 10.87
CA PHE A 36 -3.55 3.55 10.65
C PHE A 36 -4.58 4.46 11.34
N ASP A 37 -4.16 5.62 11.81
CA ASP A 37 -5.11 6.59 12.38
C ASP A 37 -6.01 7.17 11.27
N ASN A 38 -7.30 6.83 11.31
CA ASN A 38 -8.28 7.30 10.34
C ASN A 38 -8.57 8.80 10.45
N HIS A 39 -8.14 9.46 11.52
CA HIS A 39 -8.21 10.91 11.69
C HIS A 39 -6.97 11.65 11.18
N SER A 40 -5.93 10.92 10.78
CA SER A 40 -4.72 11.51 10.21
C SER A 40 -5.06 12.29 8.93
N PRO A 41 -4.49 13.50 8.74
CA PRO A 41 -4.76 14.32 7.55
C PRO A 41 -4.33 13.65 6.24
N VAL A 42 -3.41 12.67 6.32
CA VAL A 42 -2.92 11.94 5.15
C VAL A 42 -3.64 10.62 4.91
N PHE A 43 -4.59 10.22 5.77
CA PHE A 43 -5.40 9.02 5.54
C PHE A 43 -6.49 9.30 4.50
N VAL A 44 -6.44 8.59 3.37
CA VAL A 44 -7.32 8.84 2.22
C VAL A 44 -8.30 7.71 1.95
N GLY A 45 -8.30 6.67 2.78
CA GLY A 45 -9.27 5.58 2.76
C GLY A 45 -8.65 4.21 2.49
N GLU A 46 -9.47 3.31 1.96
CA GLU A 46 -9.15 1.89 1.85
C GLU A 46 -9.22 1.40 0.40
N ALA A 47 -8.24 0.60 -0.01
CA ALA A 47 -8.27 -0.21 -1.22
C ALA A 47 -8.93 -1.57 -0.93
N GLY A 48 -10.26 -1.60 -1.01
CA GLY A 48 -11.07 -2.79 -0.70
C GLY A 48 -12.34 -2.93 -1.54
N VAL A 49 -13.28 -3.76 -1.07
CA VAL A 49 -14.56 -3.98 -1.76
C VAL A 49 -15.32 -2.66 -1.86
N GLY A 50 -15.75 -2.29 -3.08
CA GLY A 50 -16.43 -1.01 -3.30
C GLY A 50 -15.51 0.21 -3.16
N MET A 51 -14.21 0.04 -3.46
CA MET A 51 -13.21 1.10 -3.43
C MET A 51 -13.74 2.40 -4.03
N VAL A 52 -13.71 3.45 -3.23
CA VAL A 52 -14.26 4.76 -3.59
C VAL A 52 -13.50 5.40 -4.76
N PRO A 53 -14.16 6.17 -5.64
CA PRO A 53 -13.54 6.68 -6.87
C PRO A 53 -12.26 7.48 -6.65
N HIS A 54 -12.16 8.29 -5.58
CA HIS A 54 -10.98 9.09 -5.32
C HIS A 54 -9.75 8.24 -4.95
N VAL A 55 -9.94 7.12 -4.23
CA VAL A 55 -8.84 6.17 -3.94
C VAL A 55 -8.39 5.48 -5.23
N LYS A 56 -9.33 5.08 -6.11
CA LYS A 56 -8.99 4.49 -7.41
C LYS A 56 -8.17 5.47 -8.26
N ASN A 57 -8.61 6.72 -8.34
CA ASN A 57 -7.92 7.76 -9.12
C ASN A 57 -6.53 8.04 -8.53
N LEU A 58 -6.42 8.17 -7.21
CA LEU A 58 -5.14 8.36 -6.54
C LEU A 58 -4.14 7.26 -6.88
N ILE A 59 -4.55 5.98 -6.84
CA ILE A 59 -3.67 4.85 -7.19
C ILE A 59 -3.28 4.89 -8.67
N ARG A 60 -4.22 5.20 -9.57
CA ARG A 60 -3.97 5.27 -11.02
C ARG A 60 -3.03 6.42 -11.40
N ASP A 61 -3.20 7.57 -10.75
CA ASP A 61 -2.52 8.82 -11.11
C ASP A 61 -1.16 8.96 -10.42
N ALA A 62 -0.93 8.24 -9.32
CA ALA A 62 0.36 8.20 -8.63
C ALA A 62 1.50 7.89 -9.61
N ASP A 63 2.62 8.58 -9.48
CA ASP A 63 3.85 8.28 -10.20
C ASP A 63 4.72 7.26 -9.45
N VAL A 64 4.59 7.20 -8.12
CA VAL A 64 5.26 6.26 -7.23
C VAL A 64 4.25 5.64 -6.27
N ILE A 65 4.32 4.31 -6.10
CA ILE A 65 3.57 3.59 -5.07
C ILE A 65 4.56 2.94 -4.12
N LEU A 66 4.57 3.40 -2.87
CA LEU A 66 5.20 2.69 -1.76
C LEU A 66 4.20 1.70 -1.16
N ALA A 67 4.45 0.42 -1.38
CA ALA A 67 3.64 -0.70 -0.94
C ALA A 67 4.34 -1.41 0.23
N VAL A 68 3.86 -1.18 1.46
CA VAL A 68 4.46 -1.70 2.68
C VAL A 68 3.58 -2.77 3.31
N ASN A 69 4.11 -3.97 3.50
CA ASN A 69 3.41 -5.12 4.07
C ASN A 69 2.11 -5.53 3.33
N VAL A 70 1.91 -5.02 2.11
CA VAL A 70 0.69 -5.27 1.36
C VAL A 70 0.90 -6.39 0.37
N ARG A 71 -0.11 -7.24 0.24
CA ARG A 71 -0.23 -8.21 -0.85
C ARG A 71 -1.17 -7.66 -1.91
N PHE A 72 -0.76 -7.80 -3.15
CA PHE A 72 -1.55 -7.38 -4.31
C PHE A 72 -2.56 -8.45 -4.70
N GLY A 73 -3.65 -8.54 -3.93
CA GLY A 73 -4.79 -9.38 -4.25
C GLY A 73 -5.85 -8.65 -5.07
N GLU A 74 -6.87 -9.40 -5.48
CA GLU A 74 -7.99 -8.92 -6.30
C GLU A 74 -8.69 -7.68 -5.69
N MET A 75 -8.97 -7.70 -4.38
CA MET A 75 -9.66 -6.60 -3.70
C MET A 75 -8.84 -5.31 -3.68
N THR A 76 -7.56 -5.42 -3.34
CA THR A 76 -6.63 -4.26 -3.26
C THR A 76 -6.39 -3.62 -4.63
N THR A 77 -6.61 -4.35 -5.71
CA THR A 77 -6.25 -3.96 -7.08
C THR A 77 -7.45 -3.73 -7.98
N ASP A 78 -8.67 -3.76 -7.42
CA ASP A 78 -9.94 -3.65 -8.17
C ASP A 78 -10.00 -4.67 -9.32
N GLY A 79 -9.75 -5.94 -9.01
CA GLY A 79 -9.71 -7.00 -10.02
C GLY A 79 -8.50 -6.91 -10.95
N TYR A 80 -7.35 -6.44 -10.44
CA TYR A 80 -6.12 -6.23 -11.22
C TYR A 80 -6.27 -5.19 -12.35
N THR A 81 -7.19 -4.23 -12.20
CA THR A 81 -7.45 -3.19 -13.21
C THR A 81 -6.85 -1.82 -12.84
N LEU A 82 -6.38 -1.63 -11.60
CA LEU A 82 -5.77 -0.37 -11.17
C LEU A 82 -4.33 -0.19 -11.68
N LEU A 83 -3.61 -1.29 -11.86
CA LEU A 83 -2.19 -1.33 -12.21
C LEU A 83 -2.00 -2.32 -13.37
N GLU A 84 -1.10 -2.00 -14.29
CA GLU A 84 -0.75 -2.90 -15.39
C GLU A 84 0.01 -4.14 -14.87
N VAL A 85 -0.38 -5.31 -15.36
CA VAL A 85 0.26 -6.60 -15.02
C VAL A 85 1.17 -7.02 -16.19
N PRO A 86 2.41 -7.49 -15.93
CA PRO A 86 3.07 -7.57 -14.63
C PRO A 86 3.85 -6.30 -14.26
N VAL A 87 4.03 -5.36 -15.19
CA VAL A 87 4.81 -4.14 -14.96
C VAL A 87 3.87 -2.95 -14.86
N PRO A 88 3.67 -2.36 -13.67
CA PRO A 88 2.82 -1.19 -13.52
C PRO A 88 3.44 0.04 -14.21
N ARG A 89 2.59 0.96 -14.65
CA ARG A 89 3.02 2.28 -15.16
C ARG A 89 3.73 3.10 -14.08
N GLN A 90 3.29 2.96 -12.84
CA GLN A 90 3.83 3.61 -11.64
C GLN A 90 5.15 2.96 -11.24
N LYS A 91 6.07 3.75 -10.66
CA LYS A 91 7.24 3.20 -9.98
C LYS A 91 6.80 2.50 -8.70
N LEU A 92 6.82 1.18 -8.70
CA LEU A 92 6.41 0.39 -7.54
C LEU A 92 7.63 0.10 -6.65
N ILE A 93 7.56 0.55 -5.40
CA ILE A 93 8.47 0.14 -4.32
C ILE A 93 7.69 -0.83 -3.44
N HIS A 94 8.10 -2.10 -3.42
CA HIS A 94 7.40 -3.15 -2.67
C HIS A 94 8.27 -3.66 -1.52
N VAL A 95 7.82 -3.39 -0.29
CA VAL A 95 8.45 -3.82 0.95
C VAL A 95 7.60 -4.91 1.56
N HIS A 96 8.14 -6.11 1.70
CA HIS A 96 7.41 -7.24 2.29
C HIS A 96 8.35 -8.23 2.98
N GLY A 97 7.89 -8.82 4.08
CA GLY A 97 8.69 -9.76 4.89
C GLY A 97 8.91 -11.12 4.22
N SER A 98 7.99 -11.54 3.37
CA SER A 98 8.18 -12.71 2.50
C SER A 98 8.66 -12.26 1.12
N ASP A 99 9.81 -12.78 0.72
CA ASP A 99 10.39 -12.72 -0.62
C ASP A 99 9.43 -13.21 -1.72
N ARG A 100 8.59 -14.21 -1.42
CA ARG A 100 7.60 -14.77 -2.35
C ARG A 100 6.51 -13.80 -2.81
N GLU A 101 6.31 -12.69 -2.11
CA GLU A 101 5.34 -11.67 -2.54
C GLU A 101 5.98 -10.61 -3.44
N ILE A 102 7.31 -10.44 -3.39
CA ILE A 102 8.03 -9.50 -4.24
C ILE A 102 8.04 -10.02 -5.68
N GLY A 103 7.48 -9.25 -6.62
CA GLY A 103 7.43 -9.65 -8.03
C GLY A 103 6.39 -10.72 -8.37
N LYS A 104 5.56 -11.15 -7.40
CA LYS A 104 4.60 -12.25 -7.59
C LYS A 104 3.50 -11.95 -8.61
N ILE A 105 2.95 -10.74 -8.53
CA ILE A 105 1.89 -10.24 -9.44
C ILE A 105 2.42 -9.04 -10.23
N TYR A 106 2.95 -8.04 -9.50
CA TYR A 106 3.57 -6.86 -10.08
C TYR A 106 5.07 -6.89 -9.82
N VAL A 107 5.86 -6.67 -10.87
CA VAL A 107 7.32 -6.53 -10.80
C VAL A 107 7.64 -5.13 -10.30
N PRO A 108 8.20 -4.98 -9.08
CA PRO A 108 8.51 -3.67 -8.55
C PRO A 108 9.77 -3.09 -9.20
N THR A 109 9.83 -1.76 -9.28
CA THR A 109 11.08 -1.06 -9.59
C THR A 109 12.12 -1.29 -8.50
N ILE A 110 11.67 -1.35 -7.24
CA ILE A 110 12.52 -1.67 -6.08
C ILE A 110 11.77 -2.67 -5.19
N GLY A 111 12.32 -3.87 -5.05
CA GLY A 111 11.85 -4.89 -4.11
C GLY A 111 12.72 -4.92 -2.85
N ILE A 112 12.12 -4.82 -1.67
CA ILE A 112 12.82 -4.88 -0.39
C ILE A 112 12.24 -6.04 0.43
N SER A 113 13.08 -7.05 0.66
CA SER A 113 12.76 -8.11 1.62
C SER A 113 13.22 -7.67 3.00
N SER A 114 12.26 -7.34 3.87
CA SER A 114 12.53 -6.94 5.25
C SER A 114 11.39 -7.40 6.14
N PRO A 115 11.69 -7.94 7.35
CA PRO A 115 10.66 -8.10 8.36
C PRO A 115 10.04 -6.74 8.66
N ILE A 116 8.80 -6.80 9.13
CA ILE A 116 7.96 -5.61 9.23
C ILE A 116 7.95 -5.23 10.70
N PRO A 117 8.29 -3.97 11.00
CA PRO A 117 8.51 -3.53 12.36
C PRO A 117 7.25 -3.60 13.20
#